data_AF-A0A9E8NES4-F1
#
_entry.id   AF-A0A9E8NES4-F1
#
_cell.length_a   1.000
_cell.length_b   1.000
_cell.length_c   1.000
_cell.angle_alpha   90.00
_cell.angle_beta   90.00
_cell.angle_gamma   90.00
#
_symmetry.space_group_name_H-M   'P 1'
#
loop_
_entity.id
_entity.type
_entity.pdbx_description
1 polymer ?
#
loop_
_entity_poly.entity_id
_entity_poly.type
_entity_poly.pdbx_seq_one_letter_code
_entity_poly.pdbx_strand_id
1 'polypeptide(L)'
;MRTPNGPNVDSNADSVNKTINTLHVSNINVSLTQSQSDFLNLVQGQGYLELSRSLKMIHDLALYHLDISFNGVEKSALFDLKLLWEGFERMEENA
;
A
#
# COMPACT_ATOMS: atom_id res chain seq x y z
N MET A 1 -41.79 57.97 14.28
CA MET A 1 -43.02 57.42 13.64
C MET A 1 -42.57 56.49 12.51
N ARG A 2 -42.94 55.19 12.56
CA ARG A 2 -43.09 54.18 11.47
C ARG A 2 -41.99 53.98 10.39
N THR A 3 -41.42 52.77 10.33
CA THR A 3 -40.85 52.10 9.13
C THR A 3 -41.97 51.72 8.14
N PRO A 4 -41.76 51.41 6.82
CA PRO A 4 -41.32 50.05 6.41
C PRO A 4 -40.71 49.85 4.97
N ASN A 5 -40.29 48.60 4.69
CA ASN A 5 -40.23 47.88 3.39
C ASN A 5 -38.87 47.63 2.69
N GLY A 6 -38.34 46.42 2.88
CA GLY A 6 -38.39 45.38 1.83
C GLY A 6 -37.15 45.18 0.92
N PRO A 7 -36.92 43.95 0.41
CA PRO A 7 -35.60 43.41 0.07
C PRO A 7 -35.26 43.51 -1.42
N ASN A 8 -33.96 43.46 -1.77
CA ASN A 8 -33.55 43.21 -3.16
C ASN A 8 -32.64 41.97 -3.25
N VAL A 9 -32.95 41.18 -4.25
CA VAL A 9 -32.49 39.84 -4.58
C VAL A 9 -31.43 39.93 -5.69
N ASP A 10 -30.61 38.90 -5.76
CA ASP A 10 -29.72 38.48 -6.85
C ASP A 10 -28.44 39.28 -7.12
N SER A 11 -27.30 38.61 -6.94
CA SER A 11 -26.64 38.01 -8.10
C SER A 11 -25.60 36.97 -7.66
N ASN A 12 -25.85 35.72 -8.04
CA ASN A 12 -24.83 34.69 -8.14
C ASN A 12 -23.72 35.15 -9.09
N ALA A 13 -22.47 35.06 -8.64
CA ALA A 13 -21.32 34.94 -9.52
C ALA A 13 -20.37 33.93 -8.88
N ASP A 14 -20.55 32.66 -9.26
CA ASP A 14 -19.51 31.65 -9.19
C ASP A 14 -18.23 32.19 -9.83
N SER A 15 -17.07 31.92 -9.21
CA SER A 15 -15.89 31.37 -9.89
C SER A 15 -14.59 31.62 -9.11
N VAL A 16 -14.02 30.52 -8.57
CA VAL A 16 -12.58 30.18 -8.66
C VAL A 16 -11.64 31.08 -7.84
N ASN A 17 -11.11 30.69 -6.69
CA ASN A 17 -10.20 29.57 -6.47
C ASN A 17 -10.22 29.22 -4.97
N LYS A 18 -10.93 28.16 -4.59
CA LYS A 18 -10.59 27.48 -3.34
C LYS A 18 -9.39 26.62 -3.69
N THR A 19 -8.19 27.14 -3.42
CA THR A 19 -6.96 26.35 -3.39
C THR A 19 -7.21 25.20 -2.42
N ILE A 20 -7.65 24.06 -2.96
CA ILE A 20 -7.71 22.81 -2.22
C ILE A 20 -6.25 22.52 -1.92
N ASN A 21 -5.85 22.82 -0.69
CA ASN A 21 -4.57 22.40 -0.15
C ASN A 21 -4.51 20.87 -0.29
N THR A 22 -3.88 20.39 -1.35
CA THR A 22 -3.57 18.97 -1.60
C THR A 22 -2.56 18.42 -0.57
N LEU A 23 -2.20 19.22 0.43
CA LEU A 23 -1.24 18.92 1.49
C LEU A 23 -1.82 18.13 2.67
N HIS A 24 -3.06 17.65 2.55
CA HIS A 24 -3.62 16.74 3.54
C HIS A 24 -4.14 15.48 2.85
N VAL A 25 -3.27 14.80 2.09
CA VAL A 25 -3.33 13.34 2.05
C VAL A 25 -3.11 12.91 3.49
N SER A 26 -4.21 12.70 4.21
CA SER A 26 -4.18 12.10 5.53
C SER A 26 -3.35 10.84 5.40
N ASN A 27 -2.16 10.83 6.03
CA ASN A 27 -1.42 9.59 6.25
C ASN A 27 -2.44 8.63 6.86
N ILE A 28 -2.88 7.66 6.06
CA ILE A 28 -3.86 6.68 6.51
C ILE A 28 -3.08 5.87 7.54
N ASN A 29 -3.26 6.22 8.81
CA ASN A 29 -2.65 5.50 9.91
C ASN A 29 -3.46 4.21 10.05
N VAL A 30 -3.16 3.25 9.18
CA VAL A 30 -3.80 1.95 9.19
C VAL A 30 -3.32 1.25 10.45
N SER A 31 -4.20 1.08 11.42
CA SER A 31 -3.92 0.23 12.57
C SER A 31 -3.83 -1.21 12.07
N LEU A 32 -2.65 -1.81 12.22
CA LEU A 32 -2.47 -3.23 11.98
C LEU A 32 -3.24 -4.02 13.03
N THR A 33 -3.74 -5.19 12.65
CA THR A 33 -4.20 -6.17 13.64
C THR A 33 -3.01 -6.69 14.42
N GLN A 34 -3.26 -7.27 15.59
CA GLN A 34 -2.19 -7.89 16.41
C GLN A 34 -1.42 -8.94 15.60
N SER A 35 -2.12 -9.81 14.87
CA SER A 35 -1.51 -10.85 14.04
C SER A 35 -0.61 -10.30 12.93
N GLN A 36 -0.99 -9.17 12.31
CA GLN A 36 -0.18 -8.51 11.30
C GLN A 36 1.08 -7.88 11.90
N SER A 37 0.94 -7.24 13.07
CA SER A 37 2.08 -6.68 13.82
C SER A 37 3.06 -7.77 14.25
N ASP A 38 2.56 -8.87 14.83
CA ASP A 38 3.37 -10.00 15.27
C ASP A 38 4.13 -10.64 14.12
N PHE A 39 3.49 -10.76 12.95
CA PHE A 39 4.14 -11.26 11.74
C PHE A 39 5.28 -10.34 11.29
N LEU A 40 5.04 -9.02 11.22
CA LEU A 40 6.09 -8.07 10.82
C LEU A 40 7.25 -8.06 11.81
N ASN A 41 6.98 -8.14 13.11
CA ASN A 41 8.03 -8.24 14.14
C ASN A 41 8.87 -9.53 13.97
N LEU A 42 8.23 -10.65 13.65
CA LEU A 42 8.94 -11.90 13.37
C LEU A 42 9.85 -11.78 12.15
N VAL A 43 9.33 -11.21 11.06
CA VAL A 43 10.10 -10.99 9.82
C VAL A 43 11.27 -10.04 10.08
N GLN A 44 11.03 -8.93 10.78
CA GLN A 44 12.08 -7.98 11.15
C GLN A 44 13.17 -8.64 11.98
N GLY A 45 12.81 -9.51 12.92
CA GLY A 45 13.75 -10.25 13.77
C GLY A 45 14.66 -11.23 13.00
N GLN A 46 14.25 -11.67 11.81
CA GLN A 46 15.07 -12.54 10.93
C GLN A 46 15.90 -11.76 9.89
N GLY A 47 15.55 -10.51 9.61
CA GLY A 47 16.18 -9.69 8.56
C GLY A 47 15.41 -9.77 7.24
N TYR A 48 14.92 -8.63 6.76
CA TYR A 48 14.13 -8.56 5.53
C TYR A 48 14.95 -8.99 4.31
N LEU A 49 16.21 -8.56 4.25
CA LEU A 49 17.11 -8.86 3.13
C LEU A 49 17.49 -10.34 3.06
N GLU A 50 17.80 -10.96 4.20
CA GLU A 50 18.13 -12.38 4.31
C GLU A 50 16.95 -13.25 3.90
N LEU A 51 15.74 -12.89 4.35
CA LEU A 51 14.53 -13.62 4.01
C LEU A 51 14.20 -13.45 2.52
N SER A 52 14.29 -12.23 1.98
CA SER A 52 14.11 -11.98 0.54
C SER A 52 15.02 -12.86 -0.31
N ARG A 53 16.33 -12.86 -0.01
CA ARG A 53 17.33 -13.68 -0.73
C ARG A 53 16.99 -15.16 -0.67
N SER A 54 16.52 -15.64 0.47
CA SER A 54 16.11 -17.05 0.66
C SER A 54 14.92 -17.41 -0.21
N LEU A 55 13.88 -16.56 -0.24
CA LEU A 55 12.70 -16.79 -1.07
C LEU A 55 13.02 -16.72 -2.57
N LYS A 56 13.85 -15.77 -2.99
CA LYS A 56 14.31 -15.65 -4.38
C LYS A 56 15.07 -16.91 -4.82
N MET A 57 15.95 -17.43 -3.97
CA MET A 57 16.67 -18.67 -4.25
C MET A 57 15.74 -19.87 -4.42
N ILE A 58 14.72 -20.01 -3.56
CA ILE A 58 13.71 -21.09 -3.67
C ILE A 58 12.93 -20.97 -4.98
N HIS A 59 12.56 -19.75 -5.36
CA HIS A 59 11.86 -19.49 -6.62
C HIS A 59 12.70 -19.82 -7.84
N ASP A 60 13.95 -19.38 -7.88
CA ASP A 60 14.86 -19.65 -8.99
C ASP A 60 15.18 -21.15 -9.07
N LEU A 61 15.29 -21.83 -7.92
CA LEU A 61 15.39 -23.28 -7.85
C LEU A 61 14.17 -23.95 -8.49
N ALA A 62 12.96 -23.50 -8.17
CA ALA A 62 11.76 -24.04 -8.76
C ALA A 62 11.73 -23.82 -10.27
N LEU A 63 11.95 -22.59 -10.74
CA LEU A 63 11.84 -22.25 -12.16
C LEU A 63 12.88 -22.90 -13.06
N TYR A 64 14.13 -23.03 -12.58
CA TYR A 64 15.25 -23.41 -13.45
C TYR A 64 15.83 -24.78 -13.14
N HIS A 65 15.58 -25.33 -11.96
CA HIS A 65 16.22 -26.56 -11.52
C HIS A 65 15.25 -27.71 -11.22
N LEU A 66 13.94 -27.46 -11.18
CA LEU A 66 12.95 -28.53 -11.17
C LEU A 66 12.57 -28.90 -12.60
N ASP A 67 12.78 -30.17 -12.96
CA ASP A 67 12.32 -30.73 -14.23
C ASP A 67 10.84 -31.13 -14.13
N ILE A 68 9.99 -30.15 -13.82
CA ILE A 68 8.53 -30.34 -13.69
C ILE A 68 7.79 -29.23 -14.44
N SER A 69 6.65 -29.58 -15.02
CA SER A 69 5.76 -28.60 -15.64
C SER A 69 4.86 -27.96 -14.59
N PHE A 70 4.86 -26.62 -14.55
CA PHE A 70 4.00 -25.88 -13.62
C PHE A 70 2.56 -25.72 -14.14
N ASN A 71 1.59 -26.15 -13.33
CA ASN A 71 0.17 -25.86 -13.51
C ASN A 71 -0.19 -24.44 -13.03
N GLY A 72 -1.46 -24.07 -13.14
CA GLY A 72 -1.91 -22.72 -12.75
C GLY A 72 -1.74 -22.40 -11.27
N VAL A 73 -1.93 -23.40 -10.39
CA VAL A 73 -1.80 -23.23 -8.93
C VAL A 73 -0.33 -23.00 -8.56
N GLU A 74 0.58 -23.78 -9.11
CA GLU A 74 2.01 -23.65 -8.86
C GLU A 74 2.56 -22.32 -9.39
N LYS A 75 2.09 -21.87 -10.56
CA LYS A 75 2.44 -20.55 -11.09
C LYS A 75 1.96 -19.42 -10.18
N SER A 76 0.75 -19.52 -9.63
CA SER A 76 0.24 -18.55 -8.66
C SER A 76 1.10 -18.53 -7.40
N ALA A 77 1.46 -19.69 -6.87
CA ALA A 77 2.31 -19.79 -5.69
C ALA A 77 3.71 -19.19 -5.90
N LEU A 78 4.32 -19.41 -7.07
CA LEU A 78 5.60 -18.78 -7.43
C LEU A 78 5.47 -17.26 -7.57
N PHE A 79 4.35 -16.78 -8.08
CA PHE A 79 4.07 -15.35 -8.15
C PHE A 79 3.86 -14.72 -6.76
N ASP A 80 3.15 -15.40 -5.86
CA ASP A 80 2.96 -14.95 -4.48
C ASP A 80 4.30 -14.91 -3.73
N LEU A 81 5.16 -15.90 -3.95
CA LEU A 81 6.53 -15.92 -3.42
C LEU A 81 7.35 -14.73 -3.90
N LYS A 82 7.20 -14.37 -5.18
CA LYS A 82 7.82 -13.17 -5.77
C LYS A 82 7.34 -11.88 -5.13
N LEU A 83 6.03 -11.71 -5.01
CA LEU A 83 5.43 -10.56 -4.33
C LEU A 83 5.96 -10.41 -2.90
N LEU A 84 6.11 -11.53 -2.18
CA LEU A 84 6.55 -11.54 -0.80
C LEU A 84 8.01 -11.06 -0.66
N TRP A 85 8.95 -11.58 -1.46
CA TRP A 85 10.34 -11.13 -1.36
C TRP A 85 10.52 -9.67 -1.81
N GLU A 86 9.81 -9.23 -2.86
CA GLU A 86 9.85 -7.83 -3.30
C GLU A 86 9.28 -6.91 -2.21
N GLY A 87 8.27 -7.39 -1.48
CA GLY A 87 7.75 -6.72 -0.30
C GLY A 87 8.82 -6.55 0.79
N PHE A 88 9.59 -7.59 1.07
CA PHE A 88 10.68 -7.53 2.04
C PHE A 88 11.83 -6.63 1.58
N GLU A 89 12.22 -6.66 0.31
CA GLU A 89 13.23 -5.73 -0.23
C GLU A 89 12.81 -4.27 -0.01
N ARG A 90 11.55 -3.93 -0.25
CA ARG A 90 11.03 -2.58 0.02
C ARG A 90 10.98 -2.26 1.51
N MET A 91 10.69 -3.23 2.37
CA MET A 91 10.71 -3.00 3.81
C MET A 91 12.12 -2.70 4.31
N GLU A 92 13.14 -3.38 3.78
CA GLU A 92 14.55 -3.08 4.07
C GLU A 92 14.96 -1.68 3.62
N GLU A 93 14.53 -1.23 2.44
CA GLU A 93 14.80 0.13 1.94
C GLU A 93 14.22 1.23 2.84
N ASN A 94 13.22 0.89 3.66
CA ASN A 94 12.50 1.82 4.54
C ASN A 94 12.74 1.54 6.05
N ALA A 95 13.61 0.59 6.40
CA ALA A 95 13.94 0.19 7.78
C ALA A 95 15.01 1.09 8.41
#